data_AF-A0A8C4LYP8-F1
#
_entry.id   AF-A0A8C4LYP8-F1
#
_cell.length_a   1.000
_cell.length_b   1.000
_cell.length_c   1.000
_cell.angle_alpha   90.00
_cell.angle_beta   90.00
_cell.angle_gamma   90.00
#
_symmetry.space_group_name_H-M   'P 1'
#
loop_
_entity.id
_entity.type
_entity.pdbx_description
1 polymer ?
#
loop_
_entity_poly.entity_id
_entity_poly.type
_entity_poly.pdbx_seq_one_letter_code
_entity_poly.pdbx_strand_id
1 'polypeptide(L)'
;MKVFAAALAVILATAAFCTPASASPYASDTTPCCFAYISRPLPRAHIQEYFYTSSKCSMPAVVFVTRKKRQVCANPEKKWVREYINTLEMS
;
A
#
# COMPACT_ATOMS: atom_id res chain seq x y z
N MET A 1 -22.45 52.54 -7.48
CA MET A 1 -22.92 51.45 -8.36
C MET A 1 -21.84 50.89 -9.29
N LYS A 2 -20.93 51.70 -9.85
CA LYS A 2 -19.87 51.22 -10.77
C LYS A 2 -18.76 50.37 -10.10
N VAL A 3 -18.42 50.71 -8.85
CA VAL A 3 -17.32 50.07 -8.08
C VAL A 3 -17.66 48.64 -7.65
N PHE A 4 -18.92 48.39 -7.28
CA PHE A 4 -19.42 47.07 -6.93
C PHE A 4 -19.46 46.12 -8.14
N ALA A 5 -19.80 46.64 -9.32
CA ALA A 5 -19.78 45.86 -10.56
C ALA A 5 -18.35 45.42 -10.94
N ALA A 6 -17.37 46.30 -10.76
CA ALA A 6 -15.96 45.98 -11.01
C ALA A 6 -15.41 44.94 -10.00
N ALA A 7 -15.76 45.06 -8.71
CA ALA A 7 -15.35 44.11 -7.70
C ALA A 7 -15.95 42.70 -7.93
N LEU A 8 -17.22 42.62 -8.32
CA LEU A 8 -17.89 41.36 -8.66
C LEU A 8 -17.26 40.68 -9.88
N ALA A 9 -16.86 41.45 -10.91
CA ALA A 9 -16.21 40.92 -12.10
C ALA A 9 -14.83 40.31 -11.78
N VAL A 10 -14.07 40.92 -10.87
CA VAL A 10 -12.77 40.40 -10.42
C VAL A 10 -12.92 39.09 -9.63
N ILE A 11 -13.94 38.98 -8.78
CA ILE A 11 -14.22 37.77 -7.99
C ILE A 11 -14.69 36.61 -8.89
N LEU A 12 -15.46 36.89 -9.93
CA LEU A 12 -15.89 35.88 -10.91
C LEU A 12 -14.70 35.38 -11.76
N ALA A 13 -13.73 36.24 -12.06
CA ALA A 13 -12.54 35.86 -12.83
C ALA A 13 -11.60 34.92 -12.06
N THR A 14 -11.51 35.02 -10.72
CA THR A 14 -10.65 34.15 -9.91
C THR A 14 -11.25 32.76 -9.66
N ALA A 15 -12.57 32.61 -9.66
CA ALA A 15 -13.23 31.31 -9.53
C ALA A 15 -13.07 30.41 -10.77
N ALA A 16 -12.76 30.98 -11.93
CA ALA A 16 -12.60 30.24 -13.19
C ALA A 16 -11.29 29.45 -13.29
N PHE A 17 -10.30 29.70 -12.42
CA PHE A 17 -8.99 29.01 -12.45
C PHE A 17 -8.89 27.82 -11.50
N CYS A 18 -9.95 27.50 -10.76
CA CYS A 18 -10.00 26.26 -9.99
C CYS A 18 -10.37 25.10 -10.91
N THR A 19 -9.43 24.68 -11.76
CA THR A 19 -9.56 23.37 -12.40
C THR A 19 -9.57 22.32 -11.28
N PRO A 20 -10.60 21.46 -11.19
CA PRO A 20 -10.46 20.26 -10.38
C PRO A 20 -9.29 19.50 -10.98
N ALA A 21 -8.19 19.40 -10.25
CA ALA A 21 -7.14 18.46 -10.60
C ALA A 21 -7.84 17.10 -10.63
N SER A 22 -8.09 16.58 -11.82
CA SER A 22 -8.61 15.25 -12.00
C SER A 22 -7.59 14.33 -11.35
N ALA A 23 -7.96 13.75 -10.21
CA ALA A 23 -7.27 12.59 -9.70
C ALA A 23 -7.32 11.57 -10.84
N SER A 24 -6.20 11.39 -11.52
CA SER A 24 -6.10 10.36 -12.55
C SER A 24 -6.52 9.05 -11.90
N PRO A 25 -7.47 8.29 -12.46
CA PRO A 25 -7.81 6.97 -11.94
C PRO A 25 -6.64 5.99 -12.08
N TYR A 26 -5.60 6.37 -12.84
CA TYR A 26 -4.26 5.80 -12.73
C TYR A 26 -3.54 6.32 -11.47
N ALA A 27 -4.16 6.18 -10.30
CA ALA A 27 -3.33 5.82 -9.15
C ALA A 27 -2.75 4.46 -9.56
N SER A 28 -1.48 4.44 -9.97
CA SER A 28 -0.76 3.22 -10.33
C SER A 28 -1.19 2.16 -9.31
N ASP A 29 -1.84 1.11 -9.80
CA ASP A 29 -2.39 0.01 -9.02
C ASP A 29 -1.19 -0.69 -8.38
N THR A 30 -0.66 -0.09 -7.32
CA THR A 30 0.62 -0.41 -6.67
C THR A 30 0.36 -1.57 -5.73
N THR A 31 -0.18 -2.63 -6.32
CA THR A 31 -0.34 -3.92 -5.68
C THR A 31 1.05 -4.38 -5.26
N PRO A 32 1.32 -4.53 -3.95
CA PRO A 32 2.64 -4.90 -3.47
C PRO A 32 2.95 -6.34 -3.89
N CYS A 33 4.00 -6.50 -4.70
CA CYS A 33 4.49 -7.79 -5.15
C CYS A 33 5.91 -8.05 -4.63
N CYS A 34 6.20 -9.33 -4.44
CA CYS A 34 7.54 -9.81 -4.13
C CYS A 34 8.26 -10.21 -5.41
N PHE A 35 9.57 -9.99 -5.47
CA PHE A 35 10.45 -10.42 -6.58
C PHE A 35 11.55 -11.39 -6.12
N ALA A 36 11.71 -11.56 -4.81
CA ALA A 36 12.59 -12.54 -4.20
C ALA A 36 12.06 -12.94 -2.83
N TYR A 37 12.49 -14.10 -2.35
CA TYR A 37 12.21 -14.59 -1.00
C TYR A 37 13.44 -14.43 -0.10
N ILE A 38 13.21 -14.23 1.20
CA ILE A 38 14.27 -14.34 2.19
C ILE A 38 14.86 -15.76 2.20
N SER A 39 16.18 -15.86 2.19
CA SER A 39 16.88 -17.16 2.16
C SER A 39 16.90 -17.87 3.51
N ARG A 40 16.82 -17.12 4.63
CA ARG A 40 16.90 -17.65 5.99
C ARG A 40 15.61 -17.39 6.77
N PRO A 41 15.19 -18.28 7.67
CA PRO A 41 14.04 -18.05 8.53
C PRO A 41 14.25 -16.81 9.40
N LEU A 42 13.18 -16.02 9.55
CA LEU A 42 13.14 -14.94 10.53
C LEU A 42 13.02 -15.51 11.95
N PRO A 43 13.58 -14.86 12.98
CA PRO A 43 13.26 -15.20 14.36
C PRO A 43 11.75 -14.99 14.63
N ARG A 44 11.04 -16.04 15.06
CA ARG A 44 9.57 -16.01 15.27
C ARG A 44 9.11 -14.86 16.16
N ALA A 45 9.89 -14.56 17.21
CA ALA A 45 9.61 -13.49 18.17
C ALA A 45 9.52 -12.09 17.54
N HIS A 46 10.16 -11.88 16.39
CA HIS A 46 10.15 -10.59 15.69
C HIS A 46 8.94 -10.40 14.78
N ILE A 47 8.18 -11.46 14.49
CA ILE A 47 7.03 -11.41 13.57
C ILE A 47 5.79 -11.00 14.35
N GLN A 48 5.09 -9.98 13.84
CA GLN A 48 3.86 -9.45 14.42
C GLN A 48 2.63 -9.96 13.67
N GLU A 49 2.66 -9.93 12.34
CA GLU A 49 1.52 -10.25 11.48
C GLU A 49 2.02 -10.71 10.11
N TYR A 50 1.10 -11.16 9.26
CA TYR A 50 1.41 -11.59 7.91
C TYR A 50 0.25 -11.27 6.95
N PHE A 51 0.54 -11.21 5.66
CA PHE A 51 -0.48 -11.17 4.62
C PHE A 51 0.02 -11.86 3.34
N TYR A 52 -0.91 -12.28 2.49
CA TYR A 52 -0.58 -12.82 1.16
C TYR A 52 -0.49 -11.69 0.13
N THR A 53 0.45 -11.81 -0.80
CA THR A 53 0.46 -10.95 -1.99
C THR A 53 -0.77 -11.22 -2.86
N SER A 54 -1.21 -10.23 -3.62
CA SER A 54 -2.32 -10.38 -4.56
C SER A 54 -2.03 -11.47 -5.62
N SER A 55 -3.09 -12.08 -6.14
CA SER A 55 -3.03 -12.99 -7.30
C SER A 55 -2.58 -12.29 -8.59
N LYS A 56 -2.59 -10.95 -8.64
CA LYS A 56 -2.00 -10.17 -9.75
C LYS A 56 -0.47 -10.30 -9.81
N CYS A 57 0.18 -10.69 -8.71
CA CYS A 57 1.62 -10.87 -8.66
C CYS A 57 2.03 -12.18 -9.33
N SER A 58 3.02 -12.13 -10.24
CA SER A 58 3.52 -13.34 -10.91
C SER A 58 4.18 -14.33 -9.95
N MET A 59 4.71 -13.84 -8.82
CA MET A 59 5.31 -14.67 -7.79
C MET A 59 4.43 -14.68 -6.53
N PRO A 60 3.83 -15.82 -6.16
CA PRO A 60 3.05 -15.92 -4.94
C PRO A 60 3.97 -15.80 -3.71
N ALA A 61 3.60 -14.97 -2.75
CA ALA A 61 4.40 -14.78 -1.54
C ALA A 61 3.52 -14.54 -0.31
N VAL A 62 4.09 -14.88 0.84
CA VAL A 62 3.64 -14.40 2.14
C VAL A 62 4.58 -13.27 2.56
N VAL A 63 4.01 -12.15 2.96
CA VAL A 63 4.77 -11.03 3.52
C VAL A 63 4.60 -11.06 5.03
N PHE A 64 5.71 -11.28 5.75
CA PHE A 64 5.74 -11.10 7.20
C PHE A 64 6.02 -9.65 7.54
N VAL A 65 5.22 -9.10 8.45
CA VAL A 65 5.47 -7.79 9.04
C VAL A 65 6.07 -7.99 10.42
N THR A 66 7.26 -7.45 10.60
CA THR A 66 7.97 -7.51 11.88
C THR A 66 7.44 -6.46 12.86
N ARG A 67 7.71 -6.64 14.15
CA ARG A 67 7.43 -5.63 15.19
C ARG A 67 8.07 -4.26 14.93
N LYS A 68 9.15 -4.23 14.14
CA LYS A 68 9.81 -2.99 13.65
C LYS A 68 9.20 -2.46 12.34
N LYS A 69 8.00 -2.91 11.98
CA LYS A 69 7.25 -2.55 10.76
C LYS A 69 8.00 -2.79 9.44
N ARG A 70 9.00 -3.69 9.45
CA ARG A 70 9.66 -4.16 8.23
C ARG A 70 8.83 -5.27 7.59
N GLN A 71 8.64 -5.18 6.29
CA GLN A 71 7.99 -6.20 5.47
C GLN A 71 9.04 -7.12 4.84
N VAL A 72 8.81 -8.43 4.91
CA VAL A 72 9.74 -9.43 4.39
C VAL A 72 8.99 -10.49 3.60
N CYS A 73 9.35 -10.63 2.33
CA CYS A 73 8.82 -11.67 1.45
C CYS A 73 9.36 -13.06 1.82
N ALA A 74 8.47 -14.03 1.94
CA ALA A 74 8.79 -15.42 2.24
C ALA A 74 8.04 -16.38 1.31
N ASN A 75 8.66 -17.52 0.99
CA ASN A 75 8.09 -18.52 0.11
C ASN A 75 7.02 -19.34 0.88
N PRO A 76 5.74 -19.34 0.45
CA PRO A 76 4.65 -20.05 1.14
C PRO A 76 4.85 -21.58 1.22
N GLU A 77 5.67 -22.16 0.34
CA GLU A 77 5.93 -23.62 0.32
C GLU A 77 6.89 -24.07 1.44
N LYS A 78 7.67 -23.15 2.01
CA LYS A 78 8.64 -23.48 3.05
C LYS A 78 7.92 -23.86 4.36
N LYS A 79 8.39 -24.95 4.99
CA LYS A 79 7.81 -25.48 6.23
C LYS A 79 7.72 -24.43 7.35
N TRP A 80 8.80 -23.69 7.60
CA TRP A 80 8.84 -22.65 8.64
C TRP A 80 7.84 -21.51 8.40
N VAL A 81 7.55 -21.19 7.13
CA VAL A 81 6.57 -20.14 6.78
C VAL A 81 5.18 -20.59 7.18
N ARG A 82 4.80 -21.83 6.83
CA ARG A 82 3.50 -22.43 7.21
C ARG A 82 3.36 -22.56 8.74
N GLU A 83 4.41 -22.99 9.43
CA GLU A 83 4.41 -23.06 10.91
C GLU A 83 4.17 -21.69 11.55
N TYR A 84 4.80 -20.64 11.02
CA TYR A 84 4.66 -19.29 11.55
C TYR A 84 3.27 -18.73 11.30
N ILE A 85 2.71 -18.95 10.11
CA ILE A 85 1.32 -18.60 9.77
C ILE A 85 0.36 -19.28 10.74
N ASN A 86 0.47 -20.61 10.91
CA ASN A 86 -0.38 -21.35 11.85
C ASN A 86 -0.29 -20.80 13.27
N THR A 87 0.93 -20.45 13.71
CA THR A 87 1.13 -19.86 15.05
C THR A 87 0.48 -18.47 15.17
N LEU A 88 0.38 -17.69 14.09
CA LEU A 88 -0.26 -16.38 14.08
C LEU A 88 -1.80 -16.48 14.01
N GLU A 89 -2.33 -17.49 13.32
CA GLU A 89 -3.78 -17.75 13.24
C GLU A 89 -4.34 -18.30 14.56
N MET A 90 -3.50 -18.95 15.37
CA MET A 90 -3.87 -19.54 16.66
C MET A 90 -3.66 -18.60 17.86
N SER A 91 -3.18 -17.37 17.63
CA SER A 91 -2.84 -16.39 18.68
C SER A 91 -3.80 -15.21 18.69
#